data_AF-A0A1G2QXQ1-F1
#
_entry.id   AF-A0A1G2QXQ1-F1
#
_cell.length_a   1.000
_cell.length_b   1.000
_cell.length_c   1.000
_cell.angle_alpha   90.00
_cell.angle_beta   90.00
_cell.angle_gamma   90.00
#
_symmetry.space_group_name_H-M   'P 1'
#
loop_
_entity.id
_entity.type
_entity.pdbx_description
1 polymer ?
#
loop_
_entity_poly.entity_id
_entity_poly.type
_entity_poly.pdbx_seq_one_letter_code
_entity_poly.pdbx_strand_id
1 'polypeptide(L)'
;MKVLWKTKPIWALRSTLGVMYLYTGIDFLRAPQHWYGFVPPWFSQAALQVFPSMDGYLRIQGAGELLLGLAFLAWFLPGGLVRIAAFLSAVEMVLILLFVGVDLITFRDIPILGASLAVFLMTFQKHGASSK
;
A
#
# COMPACT_ATOMS: atom_id res chain seq x y z
N MET A 1 26.32 7.41 11.68
CA MET A 1 26.11 6.05 11.10
C MET A 1 25.65 4.97 12.09
N LYS A 2 25.66 5.16 13.43
CA LYS A 2 25.23 4.13 14.40
C LYS A 2 23.70 3.93 14.54
N VAL A 3 22.88 4.83 14.00
CA VAL A 3 21.40 4.82 14.16
C VAL A 3 20.72 3.81 13.23
N LEU A 4 21.27 3.57 12.03
CA LEU A 4 20.71 2.66 11.03
C LEU A 4 20.82 1.17 11.40
N TRP A 5 21.67 0.80 12.36
CA TRP A 5 21.95 -0.60 12.70
C TRP A 5 20.99 -1.19 13.74
N LYS A 6 20.11 -0.37 14.35
CA LYS A 6 19.16 -0.83 15.38
C LYS A 6 17.70 -0.89 14.91
N THR A 7 17.40 -0.49 13.68
CA THR A 7 16.06 -0.62 13.12
C THR A 7 15.81 -2.04 12.68
N LYS A 8 14.83 -2.71 13.29
CA LYS A 8 14.35 -4.02 12.80
C LYS A 8 13.97 -3.87 11.31
N PRO A 9 14.32 -4.79 10.42
CA PRO A 9 14.06 -4.65 8.97
C PRO A 9 12.59 -4.34 8.64
N ILE A 10 11.65 -4.85 9.44
CA ILE A 10 10.22 -4.58 9.32
C ILE A 10 9.89 -3.08 9.38
N TRP A 11 10.63 -2.30 10.17
CA TRP A 11 10.40 -0.86 10.29
C TRP A 11 10.85 -0.09 9.06
N ALA A 12 11.92 -0.52 8.40
CA ALA A 12 12.31 0.07 7.12
C ALA A 12 11.21 -0.14 6.07
N LEU A 13 10.71 -1.38 5.94
CA LEU A 13 9.63 -1.72 5.01
C LEU A 13 8.33 -0.99 5.32
N ARG A 14 7.93 -0.94 6.60
CA ARG A 14 6.74 -0.20 7.03
C ARG A 14 6.87 1.29 6.75
N SER A 15 8.02 1.89 7.00
CA SER A 15 8.22 3.31 6.73
C SER A 15 8.15 3.64 5.24
N THR A 16 8.77 2.82 4.37
CA THR A 16 8.70 3.06 2.92
C THR A 16 7.29 2.86 2.37
N LEU A 17 6.60 1.79 2.78
CA LEU A 17 5.20 1.58 2.41
C LEU A 17 4.32 2.71 2.92
N GLY A 18 4.50 3.10 4.19
CA GLY A 18 3.74 4.15 4.84
C GLY A 18 3.85 5.49 4.13
N VAL A 19 5.08 5.94 3.84
CA VAL A 19 5.32 7.21 3.12
C VAL A 19 4.78 7.15 1.70
N MET A 20 4.94 6.03 1.00
CA MET A 20 4.43 5.83 -0.35
C MET A 20 2.90 5.96 -0.37
N TYR A 21 2.19 5.22 0.48
CA TYR A 21 0.73 5.27 0.58
C TYR A 21 0.19 6.63 1.05
N LEU A 22 0.92 7.34 1.91
CA LEU A 22 0.57 8.71 2.25
C LEU A 22 0.70 9.64 1.04
N TYR A 23 1.77 9.49 0.25
CA TYR A 23 1.96 10.28 -0.97
C TYR A 23 0.84 10.04 -1.97
N THR A 24 0.58 8.77 -2.32
CA THR A 24 -0.46 8.42 -3.30
C THR A 24 -1.85 8.79 -2.80
N GLY A 25 -2.16 8.53 -1.52
CA GLY A 25 -3.42 8.94 -0.90
C GLY A 25 -3.64 10.45 -0.92
N ILE A 26 -2.61 11.27 -0.63
CA ILE A 26 -2.71 12.74 -0.74
C ILE A 26 -2.95 13.16 -2.19
N ASP A 27 -2.23 12.56 -3.15
CA ASP A 27 -2.33 12.93 -4.56
C ASP A 27 -3.71 12.56 -5.14
N PHE A 28 -4.25 11.39 -4.81
CA PHE A 28 -5.62 11.00 -5.15
C PHE A 28 -6.68 11.96 -4.62
N LEU A 29 -6.50 12.50 -3.41
CA LEU A 29 -7.43 13.47 -2.84
C LEU A 29 -7.34 14.85 -3.50
N ARG A 30 -6.13 15.29 -3.86
CA ARG A 30 -5.87 16.65 -4.36
C ARG A 30 -5.97 16.78 -5.87
N ALA A 31 -5.52 15.77 -6.60
CA ALA A 31 -5.36 15.78 -8.04
C ALA A 31 -5.64 14.40 -8.66
N PRO A 32 -6.87 13.85 -8.48
CA PRO A 32 -7.25 12.53 -8.99
C PRO A 32 -7.03 12.37 -10.51
N GLN A 33 -7.10 13.45 -11.28
CA GLN A 33 -6.86 13.46 -12.73
C GLN A 33 -5.47 12.96 -13.14
N HIS A 34 -4.46 13.02 -12.27
CA HIS A 34 -3.13 12.47 -12.55
C HIS A 34 -3.17 10.95 -12.76
N TRP A 35 -4.21 10.30 -12.26
CA TRP A 35 -4.29 8.84 -12.21
C TRP A 35 -5.24 8.24 -13.23
N TYR A 36 -5.98 9.06 -13.98
CA TYR A 36 -6.94 8.58 -14.97
C TYR A 36 -6.31 7.65 -16.01
N GLY A 37 -5.06 7.92 -16.40
CA GLY A 37 -4.32 7.10 -17.37
C GLY A 37 -3.94 5.70 -16.88
N PHE A 38 -4.03 5.46 -15.57
CA PHE A 38 -3.72 4.17 -14.94
C PHE A 38 -4.98 3.38 -14.59
N VAL A 39 -6.17 3.90 -14.86
CA VAL A 39 -7.43 3.18 -14.68
C VAL A 39 -7.85 2.54 -16.01
N PRO A 40 -7.89 1.20 -16.11
CA PRO A 40 -8.29 0.53 -17.35
C PRO A 40 -9.71 0.92 -17.78
N PRO A 41 -9.99 1.08 -19.09
CA PRO A 41 -11.32 1.51 -19.55
C PRO A 41 -12.48 0.65 -19.06
N TRP A 42 -12.29 -0.67 -18.99
CA TRP A 42 -13.30 -1.59 -18.49
C TRP A 42 -13.60 -1.38 -17.00
N PHE A 43 -12.58 -1.07 -16.20
CA PHE A 43 -12.74 -0.81 -14.77
C PHE A 43 -13.37 0.56 -14.55
N SER A 44 -12.99 1.56 -15.36
CA SER A 44 -13.63 2.88 -15.36
C SER A 44 -15.14 2.79 -15.56
N GLN A 45 -15.60 1.96 -16.50
CA GLN A 45 -17.03 1.74 -16.73
C GLN A 45 -17.70 1.07 -15.52
N ALA A 46 -17.07 0.06 -14.92
CA ALA A 46 -17.60 -0.61 -13.74
C ALA A 46 -17.66 0.32 -12.51
N ALA A 47 -16.61 1.11 -12.28
CA ALA A 47 -16.53 2.07 -11.18
C ALA A 47 -17.66 3.11 -11.28
N LEU A 48 -17.96 3.59 -12.48
CA LEU A 48 -19.04 4.57 -12.73
C LEU A 48 -20.46 4.00 -12.49
N GLN A 49 -20.62 2.69 -12.31
CA GLN A 49 -21.89 2.11 -11.88
C GLN A 49 -22.11 2.25 -10.36
N VAL A 50 -21.04 2.43 -9.60
CA VAL A 50 -21.05 2.49 -8.12
C VAL A 50 -20.80 3.92 -7.63
N PHE A 51 -19.91 4.65 -8.31
CA PHE A 51 -19.48 5.99 -7.92
C PHE A 51 -20.03 7.04 -8.89
N PRO A 52 -20.45 8.23 -8.41
CA PRO A 52 -20.98 9.29 -9.26
C PRO A 52 -20.00 9.84 -10.30
N SER A 53 -18.69 9.69 -10.05
CA SER A 53 -17.63 10.15 -10.94
C SER A 53 -16.34 9.37 -10.69
N MET A 54 -15.43 9.42 -11.67
CA MET A 54 -14.08 8.88 -11.51
C MET A 54 -13.31 9.57 -10.36
N ASP A 55 -13.46 10.89 -10.22
CA ASP A 55 -12.91 11.63 -9.07
C ASP A 55 -13.43 11.11 -7.74
N GLY A 56 -14.72 10.79 -7.65
CA GLY A 56 -15.31 10.23 -6.44
C GLY A 56 -14.68 8.88 -6.09
N TYR A 57 -14.55 7.99 -7.07
CA TYR A 57 -13.86 6.71 -6.90
C TYR A 57 -12.42 6.89 -6.43
N LEU A 58 -11.64 7.70 -7.14
CA LEU A 58 -10.22 7.91 -6.85
C LEU A 58 -9.98 8.59 -5.51
N ARG A 59 -10.84 9.52 -5.09
CA ARG A 59 -10.75 10.12 -3.75
C ARG A 59 -11.05 9.12 -2.64
N ILE A 60 -11.99 8.20 -2.86
CA ILE A 60 -12.29 7.13 -1.90
C ILE A 60 -11.13 6.14 -1.82
N GLN A 61 -10.55 5.76 -2.97
CA GLN A 61 -9.31 4.98 -3.03
C GLN A 61 -8.20 5.68 -2.25
N GLY A 62 -7.98 6.98 -2.50
CA GLY A 62 -6.99 7.80 -1.80
C GLY A 62 -7.19 7.84 -0.29
N ALA A 63 -8.44 7.90 0.19
CA ALA A 63 -8.73 7.80 1.62
C ALA A 63 -8.32 6.44 2.20
N GLY A 64 -8.58 5.35 1.46
CA GLY A 64 -8.12 4.01 1.83
C GLY A 64 -6.59 3.90 1.90
N GLU A 65 -5.90 4.47 0.90
CA GLU A 65 -4.45 4.53 0.86
C GLU A 65 -3.86 5.35 2.00
N LEU A 66 -4.47 6.49 2.36
CA LEU A 66 -4.07 7.24 3.54
C LEU A 66 -4.18 6.41 4.82
N LEU A 67 -5.26 5.64 4.97
CA LEU A 67 -5.44 4.76 6.13
C LEU A 67 -4.37 3.66 6.17
N LEU A 68 -4.02 3.07 5.03
CA LEU A 68 -2.91 2.12 4.93
C LEU A 68 -1.58 2.78 5.29
N GLY A 69 -1.32 3.98 4.77
CA GLY A 69 -0.12 4.76 5.05
C GLY A 69 0.05 5.03 6.55
N LEU A 70 -1.01 5.53 7.19
CA LEU A 70 -1.05 5.75 8.64
C LEU A 70 -0.90 4.45 9.42
N ALA A 71 -1.54 3.36 8.99
CA ALA A 71 -1.43 2.06 9.65
C ALA A 71 0.00 1.50 9.61
N PHE A 72 0.71 1.65 8.49
CA PHE A 72 2.11 1.23 8.42
C PHE A 72 3.00 2.07 9.33
N LEU A 73 2.77 3.38 9.44
CA LEU A 73 3.59 4.29 10.27
C LEU A 73 3.24 4.25 11.77
N ALA A 74 2.04 3.78 12.14
CA ALA A 74 1.61 3.76 13.53
C ALA A 74 2.36 2.71 14.36
N TRP A 75 3.24 3.17 15.24
CA TRP A 75 4.05 2.33 16.15
C TRP A 75 3.28 1.67 17.26
N PHE A 76 2.12 2.21 17.61
CA PHE A 76 1.24 1.70 18.66
C PHE A 76 0.23 0.65 18.16
N LEU A 77 0.14 0.39 16.83
CA LEU A 77 -0.81 -0.59 16.32
C LEU A 77 -0.39 -2.03 16.68
N PRO A 78 -1.35 -2.88 17.11
CA PRO A 78 -1.10 -4.29 17.33
C PRO A 78 -0.69 -4.97 16.02
N GLY A 79 0.16 -6.00 16.11
CA GLY A 79 0.67 -6.72 14.95
C GLY A 79 -0.41 -7.31 14.04
N GLY A 80 -1.60 -7.62 14.58
CA GLY A 80 -2.76 -8.06 13.81
C GLY A 80 -3.29 -6.99 12.84
N LEU A 81 -3.33 -5.72 13.24
CA LEU A 81 -3.78 -4.64 12.37
C LEU A 81 -2.73 -4.31 11.30
N VAL A 82 -1.45 -4.33 11.65
CA VAL A 82 -0.35 -4.19 10.68
C VAL A 82 -0.38 -5.32 9.66
N ARG A 83 -0.73 -6.55 10.09
CA ARG A 83 -0.90 -7.70 9.20
C ARG A 83 -2.05 -7.49 8.21
N ILE A 84 -3.20 -6.99 8.67
CA ILE A 84 -4.34 -6.70 7.80
C ILE A 84 -3.96 -5.62 6.77
N ALA A 85 -3.30 -4.53 7.20
CA ALA A 85 -2.82 -3.50 6.28
C ALA A 85 -1.83 -4.05 5.23
N ALA A 86 -0.87 -4.88 5.67
CA ALA A 86 0.08 -5.54 4.78
C ALA A 86 -0.59 -6.48 3.78
N PHE A 87 -1.60 -7.23 4.23
CA PHE A 87 -2.39 -8.10 3.37
C PHE A 87 -3.19 -7.31 2.33
N LEU A 88 -3.93 -6.28 2.75
CA LEU A 88 -4.72 -5.43 1.86
C LEU A 88 -3.82 -4.76 0.81
N SER A 89 -2.67 -4.25 1.22
CA SER A 89 -1.67 -3.68 0.32
C SER A 89 -1.14 -4.70 -0.70
N ALA A 90 -0.84 -5.93 -0.26
CA ALA A 90 -0.40 -6.98 -1.18
C ALA A 90 -1.51 -7.37 -2.17
N VAL A 91 -2.76 -7.50 -1.71
CA VAL A 91 -3.91 -7.78 -2.57
C VAL A 91 -4.11 -6.67 -3.59
N GLU A 92 -4.08 -5.41 -3.15
CA GLU A 92 -4.18 -4.25 -4.03
C GLU A 92 -3.13 -4.27 -5.14
N MET A 93 -1.85 -4.47 -4.81
CA MET A 93 -0.79 -4.54 -5.81
C MET A 93 -0.93 -5.74 -6.75
N VAL A 94 -1.36 -6.90 -6.24
CA VAL A 94 -1.67 -8.06 -7.10
C VAL A 94 -2.78 -7.73 -8.07
N LEU A 95 -3.87 -7.11 -7.60
CA LEU A 95 -4.98 -6.71 -8.46
C LEU A 95 -4.50 -5.72 -9.52
N ILE A 96 -3.76 -4.67 -9.16
CA ILE A 96 -3.20 -3.71 -10.12
C ILE A 96 -2.35 -4.42 -11.18
N LEU A 97 -1.39 -5.27 -10.77
CA LEU A 97 -0.51 -5.97 -11.69
C LEU A 97 -1.24 -6.95 -12.61
N LEU A 98 -2.32 -7.59 -12.15
CA LEU A 98 -3.12 -8.51 -12.96
C LEU A 98 -4.07 -7.81 -13.93
N PHE A 99 -4.65 -6.68 -13.52
CA PHE A 99 -5.80 -6.06 -14.18
C PHE A 99 -5.44 -4.79 -14.98
N VAL A 100 -4.39 -4.08 -14.59
CA VAL A 100 -3.86 -2.91 -15.31
C VAL A 100 -2.77 -3.34 -16.30
N GLY A 101 -1.95 -4.33 -15.93
CA GLY A 101 -0.86 -4.85 -16.74
C GLY A 101 0.47 -4.12 -16.49
N VAL A 102 1.39 -4.21 -17.45
CA VAL A 102 2.71 -3.55 -17.38
C VAL A 102 2.65 -2.17 -18.01
N ASP A 103 2.95 -1.15 -17.21
CA ASP A 103 2.89 0.26 -17.56
C ASP A 103 4.09 1.04 -16.98
N LEU A 104 4.01 2.38 -17.07
CA LEU A 104 5.05 3.28 -16.55
C LEU A 104 5.21 3.25 -15.03
N ILE A 105 4.26 2.72 -14.27
CA ILE A 105 4.30 2.67 -12.79
C ILE A 105 4.56 1.26 -12.25
N THR A 106 4.60 0.24 -13.11
CA THR A 106 4.89 -1.15 -12.72
C THR A 106 6.23 -1.30 -11.99
N PHE A 107 7.24 -0.47 -12.32
CA PHE A 107 8.53 -0.46 -11.62
C PHE A 107 8.40 -0.12 -10.13
N ARG A 108 7.35 0.62 -9.76
CA ARG A 108 6.99 0.97 -8.38
C ARG A 108 6.17 -0.16 -7.74
N ASP A 109 5.22 -0.73 -8.48
CA ASP A 109 4.24 -1.67 -7.93
C ASP A 109 4.85 -3.00 -7.50
N ILE A 110 5.84 -3.51 -8.24
CA ILE A 110 6.55 -4.76 -7.91
C ILE A 110 7.28 -4.66 -6.55
N PRO A 111 8.11 -3.63 -6.28
CA PRO A 111 8.70 -3.42 -4.96
C PRO A 111 7.68 -3.27 -3.83
N ILE A 112 6.56 -2.58 -4.08
CA ILE A 112 5.49 -2.42 -3.06
C ILE A 112 4.93 -3.79 -2.71
N LEU A 113 4.56 -4.61 -3.71
CA LEU A 113 4.09 -5.98 -3.47
C LEU A 113 5.08 -6.79 -2.64
N GLY A 114 6.36 -6.76 -3.01
CA GLY A 114 7.42 -7.45 -2.28
C GLY A 114 7.55 -7.00 -0.83
N ALA A 115 7.53 -5.69 -0.60
CA ALA A 115 7.59 -5.11 0.74
C ALA A 115 6.36 -5.46 1.58
N SER A 116 5.16 -5.42 1.00
CA SER A 116 3.90 -5.74 1.67
C SER A 116 3.82 -7.21 2.07
N LEU A 117 4.24 -8.12 1.18
CA LEU A 117 4.36 -9.55 1.49
C LEU A 117 5.39 -9.80 2.59
N ALA A 118 6.55 -9.14 2.53
CA ALA A 118 7.57 -9.26 3.56
C ALA A 118 7.05 -8.81 4.94
N VAL A 119 6.41 -7.64 5.02
CA VAL A 119 5.79 -7.17 6.27
C VAL A 119 4.72 -8.14 6.76
N PHE A 120 3.84 -8.62 5.87
CA PHE A 120 2.81 -9.60 6.19
C PHE A 120 3.41 -10.85 6.84
N LEU A 121 4.40 -11.47 6.21
CA LEU A 121 5.08 -12.68 6.72
C LEU A 121 5.82 -12.42 8.03
N MET A 122 6.53 -11.29 8.16
CA MET A 122 7.25 -10.92 9.38
C MET A 122 6.31 -10.70 10.57
N THR A 123 5.04 -10.35 10.36
CA THR A 123 4.06 -10.25 11.45
C THR A 123 3.66 -11.59 12.07
N PHE A 124 3.93 -12.72 11.41
CA PHE A 124 3.71 -14.08 11.96
C PHE A 124 4.90 -14.59 12.75
N GLN A 125 6.09 -14.04 12.53
CA GLN A 125 7.29 -14.41 13.25
C GLN A 125 7.22 -13.85 14.67
N LYS A 126 6.87 -14.70 15.65
CA LYS A 126 7.08 -14.38 17.06
C LYS A 126 8.57 -14.07 17.25
N HIS A 127 8.91 -12.86 17.68
CA HIS A 127 10.25 -12.55 18.15
C HIS A 127 10.48 -13.34 19.45
N GLY A 128 10.97 -14.57 19.31
CA GLY A 128 10.98 -15.55 20.37
C GLY A 128 11.55 -16.89 19.91
N ALA A 129 12.72 -16.84 19.26
CA ALA A 129 13.65 -17.94 19.25
C ALA A 129 15.04 -17.35 19.42
N SER A 130 15.33 -16.91 20.65
CA SER A 130 16.69 -17.09 21.14
C SER A 130 16.88 -18.60 21.09
N SER A 131 17.53 -19.08 20.03
CA SER A 131 18.21 -20.37 20.13
C SER A 131 19.09 -20.28 21.36
N LYS A 132 19.00 -21.30 22.20
CA LYS A 132 19.94 -21.56 23.28
C LYS A 132 21.37 -21.48 22.77
#